data_AF-A7TC92-F1
#
_entry.id   AF-A7TC92-F1
#
_cell.length_a   1.000
_cell.length_b   1.000
_cell.length_c   1.000
_cell.angle_alpha   90.00
_cell.angle_beta   90.00
_cell.angle_gamma   90.00
#
_symmetry.space_group_name_H-M   'P 1'
#
loop_
_entity.id
_entity.type
_entity.pdbx_description
1 polymer ?
#
loop_
_entity_poly.entity_id
_entity_poly.type
_entity_poly.pdbx_seq_one_letter_code
_entity_poly.pdbx_strand_id
1 'polypeptide(L)'
;GWFMFIETSSPRKQNETASLVSPEFPPSGKRCLHFYYHMYGSHMGSLAVTYRNTSAGTQVWEKKGDQGNAWKLATLPTVACSRFFQVAFVGKRGGGYQGDAAIDDIYFTDGDCCAVSA
;
A
#
# COMPACT_ATOMS: atom_id res chain seq x y z
N GLY A 1 3.18 -15.00 13.22
CA GLY A 1 2.64 -14.37 12.00
C GLY A 1 3.80 -14.00 11.09
N TRP A 2 3.49 -13.57 9.88
CA TRP A 2 4.45 -13.11 8.88
C TRP A 2 3.88 -11.84 8.24
N PHE A 3 4.74 -10.89 7.89
CA PHE A 3 4.37 -9.66 7.19
C PHE A 3 5.29 -9.46 5.99
N MET A 4 4.90 -8.57 5.09
CA MET A 4 5.73 -8.16 3.95
C MET A 4 6.38 -6.80 4.26
N PHE A 5 7.66 -6.63 3.94
CA PHE A 5 8.35 -5.36 4.06
C PHE A 5 9.23 -5.07 2.84
N ILE A 6 9.58 -3.80 2.63
CA ILE A 6 10.56 -3.40 1.63
C ILE A 6 11.96 -3.32 2.25
N GLU A 7 12.89 -4.09 1.70
CA GLU A 7 14.31 -4.00 2.05
C GLU A 7 14.92 -2.69 1.51
N THR A 8 15.48 -1.86 2.38
CA THR A 8 16.07 -0.56 2.02
C THR A 8 17.59 -0.49 2.18
N SER A 9 18.24 -1.53 2.67
CA SER A 9 19.70 -1.58 2.81
C SER A 9 20.43 -1.68 1.47
N SER A 10 21.76 -1.54 1.53
CA SER A 10 22.63 -1.69 0.36
C SER A 10 22.42 -3.07 -0.31
N PRO A 11 22.34 -3.15 -1.65
CA PRO A 11 22.73 -2.14 -2.65
C PRO A 11 21.58 -1.26 -3.15
N ARG A 12 20.43 -1.21 -2.44
CA ARG A 12 19.28 -0.41 -2.87
C ARG A 12 19.61 1.08 -2.91
N LYS A 13 19.09 1.78 -3.92
CA LYS A 13 19.36 3.20 -4.18
C LYS A 13 18.14 4.07 -3.91
N GLN A 14 18.38 5.34 -3.61
CA GLN A 14 17.32 6.30 -3.33
C GLN A 14 16.34 6.36 -4.49
N ASN A 15 15.04 6.42 -4.20
CA ASN A 15 13.94 6.40 -5.16
C ASN A 15 13.70 5.08 -5.90
N GLU A 16 14.47 4.00 -5.64
CA GLU A 16 14.09 2.67 -6.12
C GLU A 16 12.74 2.26 -5.51
N THR A 17 11.95 1.53 -6.30
CA THR A 17 10.62 1.08 -5.90
C THR A 17 10.52 -0.44 -5.93
N ALA A 18 9.83 -1.00 -4.95
CA ALA A 18 9.35 -2.37 -4.97
C ALA A 18 7.81 -2.36 -5.10
N SER A 19 7.26 -3.25 -5.93
CA SER A 19 5.82 -3.35 -6.16
C SER A 19 5.35 -4.78 -5.85
N LEU A 20 4.49 -4.92 -4.86
CA LEU A 20 3.73 -6.16 -4.64
C LEU A 20 2.39 -6.02 -5.34
N VAL A 21 2.11 -6.88 -6.31
CA VAL A 21 0.90 -6.81 -7.14
C VAL A 21 0.03 -8.03 -6.86
N SER A 22 -1.25 -7.80 -6.60
CA SER A 22 -2.22 -8.87 -6.40
C SER A 22 -2.46 -9.68 -7.68
N PRO A 23 -3.07 -10.87 -7.58
CA PRO A 23 -3.79 -11.46 -8.69
C PRO A 23 -4.82 -10.48 -9.26
N GLU A 24 -5.28 -10.75 -10.48
CA GLU A 24 -6.38 -10.01 -11.07
C GLU A 24 -7.71 -10.39 -10.40
N PHE A 25 -8.46 -9.38 -9.98
CA PHE A 25 -9.80 -9.53 -9.43
C PHE A 25 -10.85 -9.27 -10.52
N PRO A 26 -11.94 -10.04 -10.54
CA PRO A 26 -13.05 -9.78 -11.46
C PRO A 26 -13.82 -8.50 -11.07
N PRO A 27 -14.64 -7.97 -11.98
CA PRO A 27 -15.59 -6.93 -11.64
C PRO A 27 -16.43 -7.33 -10.42
N SER A 28 -16.54 -6.42 -9.47
CA SER A 28 -17.33 -6.57 -8.25
C SER A 28 -18.16 -5.31 -8.02
N GLY A 29 -19.12 -5.36 -7.10
CA GLY A 29 -19.75 -4.14 -6.59
C GLY A 29 -18.74 -3.27 -5.84
N LYS A 30 -19.24 -2.28 -5.11
CA LYS A 30 -18.38 -1.50 -4.21
C LYS A 30 -17.71 -2.40 -3.18
N ARG A 31 -16.41 -2.20 -2.96
CA ARG A 31 -15.63 -2.86 -1.92
C ARG A 31 -14.81 -1.84 -1.15
N CYS A 32 -14.39 -2.25 0.03
CA CYS A 32 -13.44 -1.52 0.84
C CYS A 32 -12.18 -2.35 1.06
N LEU A 33 -11.02 -1.81 0.69
CA LEU A 33 -9.73 -2.40 0.96
C LEU A 33 -9.27 -2.00 2.35
N HIS A 34 -8.87 -2.99 3.14
CA HIS A 34 -8.25 -2.83 4.44
C HIS A 34 -6.87 -3.47 4.43
N PHE A 35 -5.91 -2.81 5.09
CA PHE A 35 -4.60 -3.39 5.34
C PHE A 35 -3.95 -2.67 6.52
N TYR A 36 -3.10 -3.39 7.25
CA TYR A 36 -2.24 -2.79 8.25
C TYR A 36 -0.92 -2.37 7.62
N TYR A 37 -0.40 -1.22 8.05
CA TYR A 37 0.91 -0.73 7.64
C TYR A 37 1.72 -0.25 8.85
N HIS A 38 3.04 -0.37 8.74
CA HIS A 38 4.00 0.19 9.70
C HIS A 38 5.10 0.94 8.93
N MET A 39 5.39 2.16 9.36
CA MET A 39 6.39 3.03 8.73
C MET A 39 7.05 3.87 9.82
N TYR A 40 8.23 3.45 10.28
CA TYR A 40 9.00 4.15 11.30
C TYR A 40 10.48 4.30 10.89
N GLY A 41 11.07 5.47 11.12
CA GLY A 41 12.50 5.71 10.86
C GLY A 41 12.80 7.02 10.12
N SER A 42 13.98 7.55 10.37
CA SER A 42 14.45 8.85 9.86
C SER A 42 14.65 8.90 8.34
N HIS A 43 14.88 7.75 7.71
CA HIS A 43 15.09 7.63 6.26
C HIS A 43 13.88 7.08 5.52
N MET A 44 12.70 7.11 6.15
CA MET A 44 11.48 6.57 5.56
C MET A 44 11.17 7.20 4.20
N GLY A 45 10.89 6.34 3.23
CA GLY A 45 10.43 6.77 1.91
C GLY A 45 8.91 6.93 1.85
N SER A 46 8.28 6.27 0.89
CA SER A 46 6.82 6.27 0.77
C SER A 46 6.24 4.88 0.53
N LEU A 47 4.99 4.71 0.94
CA LEU A 47 4.16 3.55 0.63
C LEU A 47 2.90 4.05 -0.05
N ALA A 48 2.60 3.50 -1.23
CA ALA A 48 1.44 3.88 -2.02
C ALA A 48 0.60 2.66 -2.41
N VAL A 49 -0.69 2.89 -2.65
CA VAL A 49 -1.62 1.90 -3.20
C VAL A 49 -2.16 2.39 -4.53
N THR A 50 -2.04 1.55 -5.55
CA THR A 50 -2.49 1.82 -6.91
C THR A 50 -3.42 0.72 -7.39
N TYR A 51 -4.61 1.09 -7.85
CA TYR A 51 -5.49 0.19 -8.59
C TYR A 51 -5.10 0.18 -10.07
N ARG A 52 -4.92 -1.00 -10.66
CA ARG A 52 -4.53 -1.17 -12.06
C ARG A 52 -5.66 -1.84 -12.83
N ASN A 53 -6.30 -1.12 -13.73
CA ASN A 53 -7.28 -1.63 -14.70
C ASN A 53 -6.90 -1.28 -16.16
N THR A 54 -5.86 -0.47 -16.33
CA THR A 54 -5.27 0.01 -17.59
C THR A 54 -3.76 0.19 -17.36
N SER A 55 -3.01 0.49 -18.41
CA SER A 55 -1.55 0.64 -18.40
C SER A 55 -1.03 1.69 -17.39
N ALA A 56 -1.81 2.73 -17.09
CA ALA A 56 -1.38 3.83 -16.22
C ALA A 56 -1.66 3.59 -14.73
N GLY A 57 -2.66 2.76 -14.39
CA GLY A 57 -3.15 2.62 -13.01
C GLY A 57 -3.69 3.93 -12.40
N THR A 58 -4.24 3.84 -11.20
CA THR A 58 -4.75 4.98 -10.43
C THR A 58 -4.27 4.86 -8.99
N GLN A 59 -3.39 5.77 -8.58
CA GLN A 59 -2.95 5.86 -7.19
C GLN A 59 -4.10 6.41 -6.34
N VAL A 60 -4.46 5.69 -5.28
CA VAL A 60 -5.59 6.04 -4.40
C VAL A 60 -5.16 6.39 -2.98
N TRP A 61 -3.93 6.05 -2.61
CA TRP A 61 -3.42 6.30 -1.27
C TRP A 61 -1.90 6.40 -1.29
N GLU A 62 -1.36 7.26 -0.43
CA GLU A 62 0.06 7.36 -0.17
C GLU A 62 0.30 7.88 1.26
N LYS A 63 1.32 7.32 1.91
CA LYS A 63 1.97 7.92 3.09
C LYS A 63 3.45 8.08 2.83
N LYS A 64 4.03 9.14 3.40
CA LYS A 64 5.44 9.52 3.23
C LYS A 64 6.05 9.78 4.60
N GLY A 65 7.32 9.42 4.75
CA GLY A 65 8.07 9.69 5.97
C GLY A 65 7.55 8.87 7.16
N ASP A 66 8.12 9.16 8.32
CA ASP A 66 7.79 8.50 9.58
C ASP A 66 6.30 8.65 9.93
N GLN A 67 5.64 7.54 10.21
CA GLN A 67 4.24 7.46 10.63
C GLN A 67 4.10 7.05 12.12
N GLY A 68 5.19 6.89 12.85
CA GLY A 68 5.25 6.44 14.23
C GLY A 68 5.48 4.94 14.36
N ASN A 69 6.00 4.53 15.52
CA ASN A 69 6.33 3.14 15.82
C ASN A 69 5.10 2.33 16.28
N ALA A 70 4.10 2.23 15.41
CA ALA A 70 2.92 1.42 15.63
C ALA A 70 2.31 0.96 14.30
N TRP A 71 1.69 -0.22 14.31
CA TRP A 71 0.85 -0.66 13.20
C TRP A 71 -0.39 0.23 13.10
N LYS A 72 -0.75 0.62 11.88
CA LYS A 72 -1.89 1.47 11.58
C LYS A 72 -2.78 0.81 10.54
N LEU A 73 -4.09 0.92 10.71
CA LEU A 73 -5.07 0.45 9.74
C LEU A 73 -5.30 1.52 8.67
N ALA A 74 -5.17 1.13 7.40
CA ALA A 74 -5.65 1.91 6.27
C ALA A 74 -6.94 1.30 5.72
N THR A 75 -7.88 2.17 5.32
CA THR A 75 -9.21 1.81 4.82
C THR A 75 -9.50 2.65 3.57
N LEU A 76 -9.62 2.01 2.41
CA LEU A 76 -9.65 2.69 1.09
C LEU A 76 -10.79 2.19 0.20
N PRO A 77 -11.56 3.08 -0.43
CA PRO A 77 -12.57 2.66 -1.39
C PRO A 77 -11.91 2.14 -2.66
N THR A 78 -12.42 1.04 -3.20
CA THR A 78 -12.03 0.55 -4.52
C THR A 78 -12.58 1.46 -5.61
N VAL A 79 -11.73 1.87 -6.57
CA VAL A 79 -12.13 2.75 -7.69
C VAL A 79 -12.43 2.02 -9.00
N ALA A 80 -12.11 0.72 -9.10
CA ALA A 80 -12.09 -0.03 -10.36
C ALA A 80 -13.04 -1.24 -10.40
N CYS A 81 -14.07 -1.30 -9.56
CA CYS A 81 -14.88 -2.51 -9.39
C CYS A 81 -15.72 -2.89 -10.61
N SER A 82 -16.00 -1.97 -11.54
CA SER A 82 -16.77 -2.29 -12.75
C SER A 82 -15.97 -3.01 -13.83
N ARG A 83 -14.68 -3.26 -13.62
CA ARG A 83 -13.76 -3.93 -14.54
C ARG A 83 -12.86 -4.91 -13.78
N PHE A 84 -12.14 -5.74 -14.52
CA PHE A 84 -11.02 -6.48 -13.93
C PHE A 84 -9.97 -5.50 -13.41
N PHE A 85 -9.40 -5.78 -12.25
CA PHE A 85 -8.41 -4.91 -11.63
C PHE A 85 -7.40 -5.66 -10.77
N GLN A 86 -6.21 -5.09 -10.61
CA GLN A 86 -5.22 -5.49 -9.62
C GLN A 86 -5.01 -4.39 -8.60
N VAL A 87 -4.55 -4.76 -7.40
CA VAL A 87 -4.03 -3.83 -6.39
C VAL A 87 -2.52 -3.96 -6.35
N ALA A 88 -1.83 -2.82 -6.43
CA ALA A 88 -0.39 -2.77 -6.26
C ALA A 88 -0.04 -1.93 -5.04
N PHE A 89 0.69 -2.54 -4.10
CA PHE A 89 1.38 -1.84 -3.02
C PHE A 89 2.78 -1.48 -3.51
N VAL A 90 3.10 -0.20 -3.51
CA VAL A 90 4.36 0.33 -4.04
C VAL A 90 5.13 0.99 -2.91
N GLY A 91 6.20 0.34 -2.46
CA GLY A 91 7.16 0.92 -1.54
C GLY A 91 8.25 1.65 -2.32
N LYS A 92 8.60 2.86 -1.91
CA LYS A 92 9.69 3.65 -2.48
C LYS A 92 10.74 3.90 -1.41
N ARG A 93 12.00 3.56 -1.70
CA ARG A 93 13.12 3.77 -0.77
C ARG A 93 13.41 5.26 -0.58
N GLY A 94 13.59 5.67 0.68
CA GLY A 94 14.02 7.01 1.05
C GLY A 94 15.53 7.22 0.93
N GLY A 95 16.06 8.16 1.72
CA GLY A 95 17.46 8.60 1.63
C GLY A 95 18.50 7.62 2.20
N GLY A 96 18.07 6.59 2.94
CA GLY A 96 18.94 5.67 3.68
C GLY A 96 18.21 4.38 4.05
N TYR A 97 18.80 3.59 4.95
CA TYR A 97 18.31 2.26 5.33
C TYR A 97 17.50 2.24 6.65
N GLN A 98 17.50 3.34 7.40
CA GLN A 98 16.77 3.41 8.68
C GLN A 98 15.33 3.84 8.41
N GLY A 99 14.57 3.01 7.71
CA GLY A 99 13.17 3.29 7.39
C GLY A 99 12.59 2.28 6.40
N ASP A 100 12.18 1.12 6.92
CA ASP A 100 11.47 0.10 6.15
C ASP A 100 9.96 0.26 6.32
N ALA A 101 9.22 0.16 5.22
CA ALA A 101 7.77 0.09 5.25
C ALA A 101 7.32 -1.37 5.25
N ALA A 102 6.36 -1.71 6.10
CA ALA A 102 5.77 -3.03 6.17
C ALA A 102 4.24 -2.98 6.00
N ILE A 103 3.68 -4.07 5.49
CA ILE A 103 2.24 -4.30 5.35
C ILE A 103 1.86 -5.69 5.86
N ASP A 104 0.66 -5.80 6.42
CA ASP A 104 0.09 -7.07 6.89
C ASP A 104 -1.44 -7.06 6.80
N ASP A 105 -2.06 -8.23 6.96
CA ASP A 105 -3.51 -8.42 7.10
C ASP A 105 -4.32 -7.65 6.04
N ILE A 106 -4.06 -7.94 4.76
CA ILE A 106 -4.74 -7.32 3.62
C ILE A 106 -6.05 -8.07 3.34
N TYR A 107 -7.18 -7.37 3.40
CA TYR A 107 -8.49 -7.96 3.12
C TYR A 107 -9.46 -6.95 2.49
N PHE A 108 -10.53 -7.47 1.90
CA PHE A 108 -11.64 -6.67 1.38
C PHE A 108 -12.91 -6.94 2.17
N THR A 109 -13.73 -5.91 2.31
CA THR A 109 -15.13 -6.04 2.70
C THR A 109 -16.03 -5.57 1.54
N ASP A 110 -17.22 -6.15 1.42
CA ASP A 110 -18.20 -5.69 0.44
C ASP A 110 -18.94 -4.45 0.97
N GLY A 111 -19.23 -3.51 0.08
CA GLY A 111 -19.89 -2.24 0.40
C GLY A 111 -18.95 -1.03 0.40
N ASP A 112 -19.50 0.10 0.84
CA ASP A 112 -18.73 1.34 1.01
C ASP A 112 -17.82 1.25 2.24
N CYS A 113 -16.66 1.91 2.18
CA CYS A 113 -15.82 2.06 3.36
C CYS A 113 -16.56 2.85 4.45
N CYS A 114 -16.69 2.26 5.64
CA CYS A 114 -17.02 3.04 6.83
C CYS A 114 -15.90 4.09 6.99
N ALA A 115 -16.23 5.37 6.83
CA ALA A 115 -15.25 6.44 7.01
C ALA A 115 -14.74 6.39 8.45
N VAL A 116 -13.54 5.87 8.66
CA VAL A 116 -12.84 6.04 9.93
C VAL A 116 -12.34 7.48 9.92
N SER A 117 -13.04 8.35 10.63
CA SER A 117 -12.63 9.73 10.84
C SER A 117 -11.19 9.74 11.39
N ALA A 118 -10.37 10.61 10.80
CA ALA A 118 -8.94 10.77 11.07
C ALA A 118 -8.62 11.05 12.54
#